data_AF-A0A3D2R390-F1
#
_entry.id   AF-A0A3D2R390-F1
#
_cell.length_a   1.000
_cell.length_b   1.000
_cell.length_c   1.000
_cell.angle_alpha   90.00
_cell.angle_beta   90.00
_cell.angle_gamma   90.00
#
_symmetry.space_group_name_H-M   'P 1'
#
loop_
_entity.id
_entity.type
_entity.pdbx_description
1 polymer ?
#
loop_
_entity_poly.entity_id
_entity_poly.type
_entity_poly.pdbx_seq_one_letter_code
_entity_poly.pdbx_strand_id
1 'polypeptide(L)'
;MISSESLVKIGTNLTKLALNMHLPVEGLIRATVFDHFCGGVNEQDAMSVVKSLQSVGVRSVLDYSVEGKEEEAQFDATRDKVLSLIEFSTEKSSMPFAVFKPTGLGRFQIWEASAQGTLQGPQLEEWNRLVQRYDDLASAAHKNQLMLLIDAEESWMQDGADALCTQMMFRYNKTRPVVFNTLQC
;
A
#
# COMPACT_ATOMS: atom_id res chain seq x y z
N MET A 1 -0.48 24.16 12.12
CA MET A 1 -0.66 23.10 13.14
C MET A 1 0.23 21.90 12.84
N ILE A 2 0.17 21.34 11.63
CA ILE A 2 0.95 20.16 11.19
C ILE A 2 2.47 20.40 11.22
N SER A 3 2.93 21.64 11.05
CA SER A 3 4.36 22.01 11.08
C SER A 3 5.02 22.05 12.47
N SER A 4 4.27 21.79 13.55
CA SER A 4 4.77 21.90 14.93
C SER A 4 4.68 20.55 15.64
N GLU A 5 5.82 19.89 15.81
CA GLU A 5 5.93 18.55 16.42
C GLU A 5 5.22 18.45 17.79
N SER A 6 5.39 19.44 18.67
CA SER A 6 4.76 19.43 20.00
C SER A 6 3.23 19.51 19.93
N LEU A 7 2.67 20.30 19.01
CA LEU A 7 1.23 20.42 18.83
C LEU A 7 0.65 19.15 18.22
N VAL A 8 1.38 18.53 17.28
CA VAL A 8 1.00 17.23 16.72
C VAL A 8 0.95 16.17 17.83
N LYS A 9 2.00 16.05 18.66
CA LYS A 9 2.03 15.10 19.78
C LYS A 9 0.87 15.28 20.76
N ILE A 10 0.59 16.53 21.16
CA ILE A 10 -0.53 16.84 22.06
C ILE A 10 -1.86 16.49 21.39
N GLY A 11 -2.06 16.91 20.14
CA GLY A 11 -3.26 16.63 19.35
C GLY A 11 -3.51 15.13 19.23
N THR A 12 -2.51 14.34 18.85
CA THR A 12 -2.60 12.88 18.74
C THR A 12 -3.07 12.24 20.04
N ASN A 13 -2.51 12.64 21.18
CA ASN A 13 -2.89 12.08 22.48
C ASN A 13 -4.33 12.45 22.87
N LEU A 14 -4.72 13.71 22.67
CA LEU A 14 -6.09 14.16 22.94
C LEU A 14 -7.11 13.46 22.05
N THR A 15 -6.82 13.32 20.75
CA THR A 15 -7.69 12.60 19.81
C THR A 15 -7.84 11.14 20.19
N LYS A 16 -6.74 10.44 20.54
CA LYS A 16 -6.79 9.04 21.00
C LYS A 16 -7.65 8.88 22.25
N LEU A 17 -7.48 9.77 23.23
CA LEU A 17 -8.30 9.77 24.45
C LEU A 17 -9.79 9.96 24.11
N ALA A 18 -10.10 10.95 23.27
CA ALA A 18 -11.48 11.25 22.89
C ALA A 18 -12.15 10.08 22.16
N LEU A 19 -11.45 9.42 21.24
CA LEU A 19 -11.94 8.23 20.53
C LEU A 19 -12.13 7.04 21.47
N ASN A 20 -11.17 6.78 22.36
CA ASN A 20 -11.29 5.70 23.36
C ASN A 20 -12.47 5.92 24.32
N MET A 21 -12.76 7.18 24.64
CA MET A 21 -13.92 7.59 25.44
C MET A 21 -15.21 7.70 24.61
N HIS A 22 -15.19 7.36 23.32
CA HIS A 22 -16.33 7.44 22.40
C HIS A 22 -16.97 8.84 22.34
N LEU A 23 -16.16 9.89 22.51
CA LEU A 23 -16.63 11.27 22.36
C LEU A 23 -16.89 11.57 20.87
N PRO A 24 -17.91 12.38 20.54
CA PRO A 24 -18.30 12.69 19.16
C PRO A 24 -17.37 13.71 18.50
N VAL A 25 -16.07 13.37 18.37
CA VAL A 25 -15.03 14.24 17.83
C VAL A 25 -14.74 14.02 16.35
N GLU A 26 -15.39 13.04 15.70
CA GLU A 26 -15.17 12.67 14.30
C GLU A 26 -15.35 13.86 13.35
N GLY A 27 -16.40 14.67 13.55
CA GLY A 27 -16.64 15.87 12.72
C GLY A 27 -15.53 16.91 12.83
N LEU A 28 -14.95 17.08 14.02
CA LEU A 28 -13.83 17.99 14.25
C LEU A 28 -12.55 17.46 13.61
N ILE A 29 -12.29 16.15 13.73
CA ILE A 29 -11.14 15.49 13.08
C ILE A 29 -11.25 15.65 11.57
N ARG A 30 -12.46 15.43 11.01
CA ARG A 30 -12.71 15.58 9.59
C ARG A 30 -12.43 17.00 9.09
N ALA A 31 -13.01 17.99 9.76
CA ALA A 31 -12.91 19.40 9.40
C ALA A 31 -11.49 20.01 9.57
N THR A 32 -10.56 19.32 10.22
CA THR A 32 -9.25 19.88 10.55
C THR A 32 -8.06 19.16 9.92
N VAL A 33 -8.00 17.83 9.98
CA VAL A 33 -6.81 17.07 9.57
C VAL A 33 -7.13 15.96 8.58
N PHE A 34 -8.32 15.35 8.63
CA PHE A 34 -8.60 14.15 7.84
C PHE A 34 -8.50 14.40 6.34
N ASP A 35 -9.21 15.41 5.81
CA ASP A 35 -9.28 15.67 4.36
C ASP A 35 -7.94 16.15 3.78
N HIS A 36 -6.93 16.45 4.63
CA HIS A 36 -5.55 16.73 4.18
C HIS A 36 -4.75 15.46 3.87
N PHE A 37 -5.10 14.32 4.48
CA PHE A 37 -4.32 13.08 4.40
C PHE A 37 -5.11 11.91 3.80
N CYS A 38 -6.43 11.89 3.97
CA CYS A 38 -7.31 10.80 3.55
C CYS A 38 -8.31 11.29 2.50
N GLY A 39 -8.41 10.58 1.38
CA GLY A 39 -9.42 10.86 0.35
C GLY A 39 -10.85 10.45 0.77
N GLY A 40 -10.98 9.60 1.78
CA GLY A 40 -12.25 9.11 2.32
C GLY A 40 -12.01 8.06 3.41
N VAL A 41 -13.06 7.67 4.14
CA VAL A 41 -12.96 6.60 5.16
C VAL A 41 -12.95 5.19 4.57
N ASN A 42 -13.36 5.05 3.31
CA ASN A 42 -13.30 3.85 2.49
C ASN A 42 -13.27 4.22 1.00
N GLU A 43 -13.16 3.21 0.14
CA GLU A 43 -13.10 3.36 -1.31
C GLU A 43 -14.29 4.12 -1.90
N GLN A 44 -15.51 3.84 -1.41
CA GLN A 44 -16.73 4.47 -1.91
C GLN A 44 -16.78 5.96 -1.57
N ASP A 45 -16.41 6.33 -0.34
CA ASP A 45 -16.33 7.73 0.11
C ASP A 45 -15.27 8.50 -0.70
N ALA A 46 -14.13 7.85 -0.98
CA ALA A 46 -13.04 8.43 -1.77
C ALA A 46 -13.42 8.76 -3.22
N MET A 47 -14.45 8.13 -3.79
CA MET A 47 -14.85 8.36 -5.19
C MET A 47 -15.29 9.80 -5.47
N SER A 48 -15.77 10.53 -4.46
CA SER A 48 -16.11 11.95 -4.62
C SER A 48 -14.86 12.78 -4.95
N VAL A 49 -13.76 12.53 -4.25
CA VAL A 49 -12.45 13.16 -4.46
C VAL A 49 -11.85 12.70 -5.80
N VAL A 50 -11.89 11.39 -6.09
CA VAL A 50 -11.39 10.83 -7.36
C VAL A 50 -12.07 11.50 -8.56
N LYS A 51 -13.40 11.65 -8.54
CA LYS A 51 -14.15 12.30 -9.62
C LYS A 51 -13.82 13.79 -9.75
N SER A 52 -13.64 14.48 -8.62
CA SER A 52 -13.24 15.89 -8.61
C SER A 52 -11.88 16.07 -9.29
N LEU A 53 -10.88 15.26 -8.92
CA LEU A 53 -9.55 15.26 -9.53
C LEU A 53 -9.61 14.88 -11.02
N GLN A 54 -10.40 13.87 -11.36
CA GLN A 54 -10.57 13.44 -12.75
C GLN A 54 -11.16 14.54 -13.64
N SER A 55 -12.09 15.35 -13.11
CA SER A 55 -12.72 16.45 -13.87
C SER A 55 -11.72 17.49 -14.40
N VAL A 56 -10.55 17.58 -13.77
CA VAL A 56 -9.43 18.45 -14.17
C VAL A 56 -8.26 17.66 -14.77
N GLY A 57 -8.45 16.39 -15.10
CA GLY A 57 -7.45 15.53 -15.74
C GLY A 57 -6.45 14.88 -14.78
N VAL A 58 -6.64 14.99 -13.46
CA VAL A 58 -5.79 14.35 -12.45
C VAL A 58 -6.31 12.95 -12.16
N ARG A 59 -5.43 11.96 -12.21
CA ARG A 59 -5.74 10.56 -11.87
C ARG A 59 -5.38 10.28 -10.42
N SER A 60 -5.99 9.26 -9.85
CA SER A 60 -5.82 8.86 -8.45
C SER A 60 -5.33 7.42 -8.34
N VAL A 61 -4.67 7.12 -7.23
CA VAL A 61 -4.36 5.77 -6.78
C VAL A 61 -4.96 5.60 -5.39
N LEU A 62 -5.66 4.50 -5.16
CA LEU A 62 -6.16 4.16 -3.83
C LEU A 62 -5.03 3.44 -3.09
N ASP A 63 -4.33 4.17 -2.21
CA ASP A 63 -3.25 3.62 -1.40
C ASP A 63 -3.79 3.03 -0.11
N TYR A 64 -3.62 1.72 0.07
CA TYR A 64 -3.87 1.06 1.34
C TYR A 64 -2.63 1.17 2.22
N SER A 65 -2.65 2.14 3.14
CA SER A 65 -1.52 2.51 4.00
C SER A 65 -1.25 1.48 5.10
N VAL A 66 -0.76 0.30 4.73
CA VAL A 66 -0.31 -0.76 5.65
C VAL A 66 1.15 -1.14 5.37
N GLU A 67 1.96 -1.12 6.43
CA GLU A 67 3.39 -1.45 6.43
C GLU A 67 3.79 -2.08 7.78
N GLY A 68 5.00 -2.65 7.84
CA GLY A 68 5.63 -3.09 9.08
C GLY A 68 4.85 -4.16 9.86
N LYS A 69 4.15 -5.06 9.17
CA LYS A 69 3.38 -6.14 9.81
C LYS A 69 4.29 -7.29 10.22
N GLU A 70 3.86 -8.08 11.20
CA GLU A 70 4.66 -9.19 11.74
C GLU A 70 3.94 -10.55 11.70
N GLU A 71 2.64 -10.57 11.39
CA GLU A 71 1.80 -11.77 11.42
C GLU A 71 1.28 -12.17 10.04
N GLU A 72 1.30 -13.47 9.73
CA GLU A 72 0.84 -14.03 8.44
C GLU A 72 -0.60 -13.63 8.08
N ALA A 73 -1.51 -13.63 9.06
CA ALA A 73 -2.90 -13.22 8.85
C ALA A 73 -3.01 -11.75 8.41
N GLN A 74 -2.10 -10.88 8.86
CA GLN A 74 -2.08 -9.47 8.47
C GLN A 74 -1.53 -9.28 7.05
N PHE A 75 -0.54 -10.08 6.65
CA PHE A 75 -0.03 -10.08 5.27
C PHE A 75 -1.09 -10.58 4.29
N ASP A 76 -1.83 -11.63 4.67
CA ASP A 76 -2.95 -12.15 3.90
C ASP A 76 -4.09 -11.14 3.78
N ALA A 77 -4.47 -10.49 4.89
CA ALA A 77 -5.46 -9.41 4.87
C ALA A 77 -5.02 -8.24 3.98
N THR A 78 -3.73 -7.92 3.97
CA THR A 78 -3.17 -6.86 3.11
C THR A 78 -3.25 -7.26 1.64
N ARG A 79 -2.87 -8.49 1.28
CA ARG A 79 -3.07 -9.03 -0.08
C ARG A 79 -4.54 -8.92 -0.48
N ASP A 80 -5.46 -9.40 0.36
CA ASP A 80 -6.89 -9.45 0.03
C ASP A 80 -7.48 -8.05 -0.13
N LYS A 81 -7.02 -7.08 0.67
CA LYS A 81 -7.40 -5.68 0.52
C LYS A 81 -6.90 -5.10 -0.80
N VAL A 82 -5.64 -5.33 -1.18
CA VAL A 82 -5.12 -4.86 -2.47
C VAL A 82 -5.85 -5.52 -3.64
N LEU A 83 -6.19 -6.82 -3.56
CA LEU A 83 -7.04 -7.48 -4.54
C LEU A 83 -8.41 -6.80 -4.67
N SER A 84 -9.06 -6.48 -3.55
CA SER A 84 -10.34 -5.76 -3.60
C SER A 84 -10.22 -4.36 -4.22
N LEU A 85 -9.07 -3.68 -4.04
CA LEU A 85 -8.81 -2.37 -4.67
C LEU A 85 -8.59 -2.49 -6.18
N ILE A 86 -7.90 -3.55 -6.61
CA ILE A 86 -7.73 -3.89 -8.04
C ILE A 86 -9.09 -4.12 -8.71
N GLU A 87 -9.98 -4.86 -8.04
CA GLU A 87 -11.33 -5.13 -8.52
C GLU A 87 -12.22 -3.86 -8.50
N PHE A 88 -12.11 -3.06 -7.44
CA PHE A 88 -12.85 -1.81 -7.29
C PHE A 88 -12.50 -0.77 -8.36
N SER A 89 -11.22 -0.72 -8.76
CA SER A 89 -10.68 0.28 -9.68
C SER A 89 -11.09 0.02 -11.15
N THR A 90 -12.39 -0.11 -11.42
CA THR A 90 -12.95 -0.46 -12.75
C THR A 90 -12.70 0.63 -13.80
N GLU A 91 -12.69 1.90 -13.41
CA GLU A 91 -12.47 3.04 -14.30
C GLU A 91 -10.97 3.39 -14.43
N LYS A 92 -10.29 2.73 -15.37
CA LYS A 92 -8.84 2.87 -15.56
C LYS A 92 -8.40 4.27 -16.00
N SER A 93 -9.32 5.08 -16.54
CA SER A 93 -9.05 6.48 -16.91
C SER A 93 -8.84 7.39 -15.70
N SER A 94 -9.43 7.05 -14.55
CA SER A 94 -9.28 7.78 -13.29
C SER A 94 -8.33 7.08 -12.31
N MET A 95 -8.34 5.74 -12.29
CA MET A 95 -7.53 4.92 -11.37
C MET A 95 -6.74 3.85 -12.12
N PRO A 96 -5.58 4.20 -12.73
CA PRO A 96 -4.81 3.28 -13.55
C PRO A 96 -3.86 2.36 -12.76
N PHE A 97 -3.60 2.68 -11.49
CA PHE A 97 -2.69 1.93 -10.63
C PHE A 97 -3.41 1.33 -9.42
N ALA A 98 -2.97 0.13 -9.05
CA ALA A 98 -2.98 -0.33 -7.66
C ALA A 98 -1.56 -0.20 -7.10
N VAL A 99 -1.45 -0.01 -5.79
CA VAL A 99 -0.17 0.16 -5.09
C VAL A 99 -0.14 -0.69 -3.82
N PHE A 100 1.04 -1.18 -3.44
CA PHE A 100 1.28 -1.79 -2.14
C PHE A 100 2.73 -1.61 -1.71
N LYS A 101 2.96 -1.79 -0.41
CA LYS A 101 4.29 -1.73 0.23
C LYS A 101 4.81 -3.15 0.51
N PRO A 102 6.05 -3.50 0.13
CA PRO A 102 6.67 -4.80 0.42
C PRO A 102 6.42 -5.36 1.84
N THR A 103 6.64 -4.57 2.89
CA THR A 103 6.49 -4.98 4.31
C THR A 103 5.05 -5.16 4.75
N GLY A 104 4.08 -4.74 3.92
CA GLY A 104 2.68 -5.10 4.06
C GLY A 104 2.38 -6.56 3.71
N LEU A 105 3.27 -7.25 3.00
CA LEU A 105 3.08 -8.64 2.52
C LEU A 105 4.06 -9.66 3.10
N GLY A 106 5.00 -9.21 3.92
CA GLY A 106 5.95 -10.07 4.62
C GLY A 106 6.73 -9.29 5.67
N ARG A 107 7.23 -10.00 6.69
CA ARG A 107 7.93 -9.36 7.80
C ARG A 107 9.21 -8.68 7.30
N PHE A 108 9.51 -7.53 7.89
CA PHE A 108 10.69 -6.73 7.54
C PHE A 108 11.99 -7.56 7.44
N GLN A 109 12.23 -8.43 8.44
CA GLN A 109 13.44 -9.25 8.54
C GLN A 109 13.62 -10.25 7.39
N ILE A 110 12.53 -10.68 6.74
CA ILE A 110 12.60 -11.57 5.58
C ILE A 110 13.06 -10.82 4.34
N TRP A 111 12.64 -9.56 4.20
CA TRP A 111 13.14 -8.69 3.14
C TRP A 111 14.63 -8.41 3.30
N GLU A 112 15.08 -8.10 4.53
CA GLU A 112 16.49 -7.91 4.84
C GLU A 112 17.31 -9.19 4.58
N ALA A 113 16.83 -10.36 5.02
CA ALA A 113 17.50 -11.63 4.76
C ALA A 113 17.57 -11.95 3.26
N SER A 114 16.52 -11.59 2.49
CA SER A 114 16.51 -11.71 1.03
C SER A 114 17.54 -10.80 0.38
N ALA A 115 17.59 -9.52 0.77
CA ALA A 115 18.56 -8.54 0.30
C ALA A 115 20.01 -8.98 0.56
N GLN A 116 20.29 -9.57 1.72
CA GLN A 116 21.61 -10.06 2.10
C GLN A 116 21.96 -11.43 1.52
N GLY A 117 21.01 -12.13 0.89
CA GLY A 117 21.20 -13.50 0.40
C GLY A 117 21.37 -14.54 1.52
N THR A 118 20.79 -14.30 2.69
CA THR A 118 20.97 -15.11 3.91
C THR A 118 19.74 -15.93 4.30
N LEU A 119 18.69 -15.95 3.45
CA LEU A 119 17.49 -16.76 3.67
C LEU A 119 17.83 -18.23 3.91
N GLN A 120 17.37 -18.78 5.03
CA GLN A 120 17.67 -20.15 5.43
C GLN A 120 16.56 -20.81 6.25
N GLY A 121 16.49 -22.14 6.18
CA GLY A 121 15.56 -22.93 6.98
C GLY A 121 14.09 -22.48 6.80
N PRO A 122 13.34 -22.25 7.89
CA PRO A 122 11.93 -21.82 7.83
C PRO A 122 11.69 -20.50 7.06
N GLN A 123 12.71 -19.64 6.93
CA GLN A 123 12.59 -18.37 6.20
C GLN A 123 12.35 -18.58 4.71
N LEU A 124 12.80 -19.70 4.13
CA LEU A 124 12.57 -20.02 2.72
C LEU A 124 11.09 -20.30 2.45
N GLU A 125 10.40 -20.97 3.39
CA GLU A 125 8.96 -21.22 3.27
C GLU A 125 8.17 -19.91 3.42
N GLU A 126 8.60 -19.03 4.32
CA GLU A 126 8.02 -17.70 4.48
C GLU A 126 8.22 -16.83 3.23
N TRP A 127 9.43 -16.83 2.66
CA TRP A 127 9.72 -16.17 1.40
C TRP A 127 8.83 -16.69 0.26
N ASN A 128 8.63 -18.00 0.17
CA ASN A 128 7.76 -18.57 -0.86
C ASN A 128 6.29 -18.10 -0.74
N ARG A 129 5.76 -17.98 0.49
CA ARG A 129 4.41 -17.41 0.71
C ARG A 129 4.34 -15.95 0.28
N LEU A 130 5.36 -15.17 0.62
CA LEU A 130 5.47 -13.77 0.21
C LEU A 130 5.55 -13.63 -1.32
N VAL A 131 6.36 -14.45 -1.99
CA VAL A 131 6.42 -14.51 -3.46
C VAL A 131 5.05 -14.85 -4.05
N GLN A 132 4.32 -15.78 -3.45
CA GLN A 132 2.96 -16.11 -3.89
C GLN A 132 2.02 -14.91 -3.77
N ARG A 133 2.08 -14.13 -2.68
CA ARG A 133 1.27 -12.90 -2.54
C ARG A 133 1.58 -11.90 -3.66
N TYR A 134 2.87 -11.70 -3.98
CA TYR A 134 3.27 -10.85 -5.12
C TYR A 134 2.69 -11.35 -6.44
N ASP A 135 2.74 -12.68 -6.67
CA ASP A 135 2.22 -13.29 -7.88
C ASP A 135 0.70 -13.13 -7.99
N ASP A 136 -0.04 -13.30 -6.90
CA ASP A 136 -1.49 -13.13 -6.84
C ASP A 136 -1.88 -11.70 -7.26
N LEU A 137 -1.21 -10.69 -6.69
CA LEU A 137 -1.45 -9.28 -6.98
C LEU A 137 -1.07 -8.92 -8.42
N ALA A 138 0.10 -9.35 -8.89
CA ALA A 138 0.56 -9.09 -10.26
C ALA A 138 -0.33 -9.77 -11.31
N SER A 139 -0.78 -11.00 -11.03
CA SER A 139 -1.75 -11.73 -11.85
C SER A 139 -3.10 -11.03 -11.89
N ALA A 140 -3.61 -10.56 -10.75
CA ALA A 140 -4.86 -9.83 -10.67
C ALA A 140 -4.79 -8.49 -11.44
N ALA A 141 -3.72 -7.72 -11.26
CA ALA A 141 -3.49 -6.48 -12.02
C ALA A 141 -3.36 -6.74 -13.52
N HIS A 142 -2.67 -7.83 -13.92
CA HIS A 142 -2.57 -8.25 -15.30
C HIS A 142 -3.96 -8.55 -15.91
N LYS A 143 -4.77 -9.35 -15.23
CA LYS A 143 -6.13 -9.73 -15.67
C LYS A 143 -7.07 -8.53 -15.76
N ASN A 144 -6.98 -7.62 -14.78
CA ASN A 144 -7.84 -6.43 -14.69
C ASN A 144 -7.35 -5.22 -15.47
N GLN A 145 -6.32 -5.39 -16.33
CA GLN A 145 -5.78 -4.30 -17.15
C GLN A 145 -5.32 -3.08 -16.33
N LEU A 146 -4.86 -3.32 -15.10
CA LEU A 146 -4.25 -2.32 -14.23
C LEU A 146 -2.73 -2.39 -14.31
N MET A 147 -2.12 -1.33 -13.80
CA MET A 147 -0.72 -1.30 -13.42
C MET A 147 -0.60 -1.51 -11.91
N LEU A 148 0.43 -2.22 -11.47
CA LEU A 148 0.74 -2.51 -10.09
C LEU A 148 2.06 -1.81 -9.76
N LEU A 149 1.99 -0.76 -8.95
CA LEU A 149 3.15 -0.05 -8.44
C LEU A 149 3.58 -0.68 -7.12
N ILE A 150 4.87 -1.01 -7.00
CA ILE A 150 5.46 -1.51 -5.77
C ILE A 150 6.25 -0.36 -5.15
N ASP A 151 5.86 0.05 -3.94
CA ASP A 151 6.54 1.13 -3.21
C ASP A 151 7.95 0.71 -2.81
N ALA A 152 8.84 1.70 -2.72
CA ALA A 152 10.16 1.54 -2.10
C ALA A 152 10.07 1.88 -0.61
N GLU A 153 10.82 1.16 0.22
CA GLU A 153 10.82 1.30 1.67
C GLU A 153 12.25 1.56 2.19
N GLU A 154 12.74 0.82 3.18
CA GLU A 154 14.03 1.07 3.82
C GLU A 154 15.20 0.51 2.99
N SER A 155 16.29 1.28 2.90
CA SER A 155 17.42 0.93 2.00
C SER A 155 18.05 -0.44 2.28
N TRP A 156 18.05 -0.91 3.53
CA TRP A 156 18.66 -2.19 3.91
C TRP A 156 17.81 -3.43 3.59
N MET A 157 16.57 -3.23 3.12
CA MET A 157 15.72 -4.29 2.58
C MET A 157 15.46 -4.16 1.07
N GLN A 158 15.77 -2.99 0.50
CA GLN A 158 15.31 -2.60 -0.83
C GLN A 158 15.82 -3.53 -1.95
N ASP A 159 17.05 -4.04 -1.86
CA ASP A 159 17.58 -5.00 -2.86
C ASP A 159 16.72 -6.27 -2.97
N GLY A 160 16.17 -6.74 -1.84
CA GLY A 160 15.26 -7.90 -1.81
C GLY A 160 13.91 -7.59 -2.46
N ALA A 161 13.37 -6.39 -2.20
CA ALA A 161 12.14 -5.91 -2.83
C ALA A 161 12.30 -5.68 -4.34
N ASP A 162 13.39 -5.03 -4.75
CA ASP A 162 13.73 -4.74 -6.15
C ASP A 162 13.94 -6.03 -6.95
N ALA A 163 14.64 -7.01 -6.37
CA ALA A 163 14.86 -8.30 -7.01
C ALA A 163 13.52 -9.02 -7.26
N LEU A 164 12.61 -9.05 -6.28
CA LEU A 164 11.32 -9.70 -6.45
C LEU A 164 10.40 -8.91 -7.39
N CYS A 165 10.39 -7.58 -7.32
CA CYS A 165 9.69 -6.71 -8.26
C CYS A 165 10.15 -6.98 -9.70
N THR A 166 11.47 -7.07 -9.92
CA THR A 166 12.07 -7.40 -11.23
C THR A 166 11.65 -8.78 -11.72
N GLN A 167 11.56 -9.78 -10.84
CA GLN A 167 11.02 -11.10 -11.21
C GLN A 167 9.56 -11.02 -11.67
N MET A 168 8.73 -10.24 -10.97
CA MET A 168 7.32 -10.03 -11.35
C MET A 168 7.21 -9.26 -12.68
N MET A 169 8.06 -8.24 -12.90
CA MET A 169 8.17 -7.55 -14.19
C MET A 169 8.53 -8.54 -15.30
N PHE A 170 9.55 -9.38 -15.10
CA PHE A 170 9.94 -10.38 -16.10
C PHE A 170 8.78 -11.30 -16.43
N ARG A 171 7.97 -11.70 -15.45
CA ARG A 171 6.83 -12.60 -15.66
C ARG A 171 5.64 -11.92 -16.36
N TYR A 172 5.26 -10.72 -15.96
CA TYR A 172 4.00 -10.09 -16.36
C TYR A 172 4.13 -8.97 -17.42
N ASN A 173 5.29 -8.30 -17.54
CA ASN A 173 5.48 -7.20 -18.49
C ASN A 173 5.87 -7.72 -19.89
N LYS A 174 5.02 -8.55 -20.50
CA LYS A 174 5.30 -9.16 -21.81
C LYS A 174 4.85 -8.31 -22.98
N THR A 175 3.58 -7.91 -23.01
CA THR A 175 2.96 -7.16 -24.11
C THR A 175 2.64 -5.72 -23.74
N ARG A 176 2.48 -5.46 -22.43
CA ARG A 176 2.28 -4.13 -21.85
C ARG A 176 2.98 -4.05 -20.49
N PRO A 177 3.32 -2.86 -20.00
CA PRO A 177 3.68 -2.67 -18.61
C PRO A 177 2.52 -3.07 -17.69
N VAL A 178 2.82 -3.90 -16.69
CA VAL A 178 1.90 -4.33 -15.63
C VAL A 178 2.50 -3.97 -14.29
N VAL A 179 3.71 -4.45 -13.98
CA VAL A 179 4.41 -4.24 -12.71
C VAL A 179 5.39 -3.09 -12.86
N PHE A 180 5.40 -2.18 -11.89
CA PHE A 180 6.23 -0.99 -11.83
C PHE A 180 6.98 -0.98 -10.49
N ASN A 181 8.26 -0.63 -10.55
CA ASN A 181 9.09 -0.44 -9.37
C ASN A 181 9.16 1.04 -9.03
N THR A 182 9.28 1.34 -7.74
CA THR A 182 9.62 2.69 -7.26
C THR A 182 11.11 2.74 -6.98
N LEU A 183 11.80 3.78 -7.48
CA LEU A 183 13.21 4.02 -7.18
C LEU A 183 13.31 5.30 -6.36
N GLN A 184 13.97 5.24 -5.20
CA GLN A 184 14.28 6.39 -4.35
C GLN A 184 15.67 6.93 -4.73
N CYS A 185 15.80 8.25 -4.90
CA CYS A 185 17.02 8.94 -5.31
C CYS A 185 17.55 9.92 -4.26
#